data_AF-A0A3D1ZEF6-F1
#
_entry.id   AF-A0A3D1ZEF6-F1
#
_cell.length_a   1.000
_cell.length_b   1.000
_cell.length_c   1.000
_cell.angle_alpha   90.00
_cell.angle_beta   90.00
_cell.angle_gamma   90.00
#
_symmetry.space_group_name_H-M   'P 1'
#
loop_
_entity.id
_entity.type
_entity.pdbx_description
1 polymer ?
#
loop_
_entity_poly.entity_id
_entity_poly.type
_entity_poly.pdbx_seq_one_letter_code
_entity_poly.pdbx_strand_id
1 'polypeptide(L)'
;MAGNGKPPVLVILQLTGGNDYFNTLIPYNDGNYYDMRPSLQVPQDRVLKVDDTLGMHPAMGPMKEIYDSGDMAIIHGIGYANSPRSHFRSMDIWHTC
;
A
#
# COMPACT_ATOMS: atom_id res chain seq x y z
N MET A 1 -4.17 4.29 -23.38
CA MET A 1 -4.49 5.73 -23.49
C MET A 1 -6.00 5.88 -23.56
N ALA A 2 -6.63 6.66 -22.68
CA ALA A 2 -8.09 6.80 -22.65
C ALA A 2 -8.62 7.33 -24.00
N GLY A 3 -9.50 6.57 -24.65
CA GLY A 3 -9.94 6.80 -26.04
C GLY A 3 -10.92 7.97 -26.25
N ASN A 4 -11.00 8.94 -25.33
CA ASN A 4 -12.01 10.00 -25.33
C ASN A 4 -11.49 11.37 -25.80
N GLY A 5 -10.25 11.46 -26.30
CA GLY A 5 -9.65 12.67 -26.87
C GLY A 5 -9.33 13.78 -25.85
N LYS A 6 -9.52 13.53 -24.54
CA LYS A 6 -9.15 14.47 -23.48
C LYS A 6 -7.73 14.19 -22.97
N PRO A 7 -7.01 15.20 -22.47
CA PRO A 7 -5.76 14.98 -21.76
C PRO A 7 -5.95 14.03 -20.58
N PRO A 8 -4.94 13.19 -20.26
CA PRO A 8 -5.00 12.34 -19.08
C PRO A 8 -5.10 13.21 -17.81
N VAL A 9 -5.88 12.74 -16.84
CA VAL A 9 -6.03 13.37 -15.52
C VAL A 9 -5.34 12.50 -14.49
N LEU A 10 -4.44 13.09 -13.70
CA LEU A 10 -3.87 12.44 -12.52
C LEU A 10 -4.70 12.79 -11.29
N VAL A 11 -5.17 11.77 -10.59
CA VAL A 11 -5.87 11.93 -9.30
C VAL A 11 -4.96 11.36 -8.21
N ILE A 12 -4.65 12.18 -7.21
CA ILE A 12 -3.86 11.78 -6.04
C ILE A 12 -4.79 11.71 -4.83
N LEU A 13 -4.88 10.53 -4.22
CA LEU A 13 -5.65 10.30 -2.99
C LEU A 13 -4.69 10.20 -1.80
N GLN A 14 -4.76 11.16 -0.89
CA GLN A 14 -4.01 11.15 0.36
C GLN A 14 -4.91 10.69 1.51
N LEU A 15 -4.44 9.74 2.31
CA LEU A 15 -5.13 9.27 3.51
C LEU A 15 -4.55 9.96 4.76
N THR A 16 -5.39 10.72 5.47
CA THR A 16 -5.03 11.36 6.75
C THR A 16 -5.22 10.39 7.92
N GLY A 17 -4.32 10.39 8.89
CA GLY A 17 -4.41 9.56 10.10
C GLY A 17 -3.43 8.37 10.13
N GLY A 18 -2.71 8.13 9.03
CA GLY A 18 -1.71 7.07 8.90
C GLY A 18 -2.28 5.80 8.29
N ASN A 19 -1.48 5.13 7.47
CA ASN A 19 -1.78 3.81 6.94
C ASN A 19 -0.79 2.80 7.50
N ASP A 20 -1.31 1.72 8.07
CA ASP A 20 -0.48 0.59 8.49
C ASP A 20 -0.14 -0.26 7.26
N TYR A 21 0.97 0.10 6.63
CA TYR A 21 1.42 -0.53 5.39
C TYR A 21 1.57 -2.05 5.52
N PHE A 22 2.05 -2.56 6.67
CA PHE A 22 2.23 -3.99 6.91
C PHE A 22 0.91 -4.76 7.04
N ASN A 23 -0.20 -4.09 7.36
CA ASN A 23 -1.53 -4.70 7.28
C ASN A 23 -2.25 -4.40 5.97
N THR A 24 -1.77 -3.44 5.16
CA THR A 24 -2.29 -3.19 3.81
C THR A 24 -1.72 -4.22 2.84
N LEU A 25 -0.40 -4.35 2.82
CA LEU A 25 0.31 -5.40 2.09
C LEU A 25 1.21 -6.16 3.07
N ILE A 26 0.79 -7.39 3.34
CA ILE A 26 1.26 -8.26 4.39
C ILE A 26 2.36 -9.16 3.83
N PRO A 27 3.57 -9.15 4.41
CA PRO A 27 4.59 -10.16 4.13
C PRO A 27 4.21 -11.47 4.84
N TYR A 28 3.19 -12.15 4.32
CA TYR A 28 2.46 -13.23 5.01
C TYR A 28 3.29 -14.51 5.21
N ASN A 29 4.47 -14.60 4.61
CA ASN A 29 5.42 -15.70 4.81
C ASN A 29 6.62 -15.30 5.68
N ASP A 30 6.66 -14.07 6.22
CA ASP A 30 7.71 -13.61 7.14
C ASP A 30 7.27 -13.79 8.60
N GLY A 31 7.95 -14.68 9.33
CA GLY A 31 7.69 -14.93 10.75
C GLY A 31 7.80 -13.66 11.62
N ASN A 32 8.67 -12.72 11.24
CA ASN A 32 8.83 -11.46 11.99
C ASN A 32 7.54 -10.63 12.01
N TYR A 33 6.72 -10.70 10.94
CA TYR A 33 5.43 -10.01 10.92
C TYR A 33 4.53 -10.50 12.05
N TYR A 34 4.47 -11.81 12.27
CA TYR A 34 3.64 -12.43 13.30
C TYR A 34 4.21 -12.19 14.71
N ASP A 35 5.52 -12.41 14.88
CA ASP A 35 6.21 -12.27 16.17
C ASP A 35 6.18 -10.82 16.68
N MET A 36 6.35 -9.83 15.80
CA MET A 36 6.41 -8.43 16.17
C MET A 36 5.03 -7.77 16.27
N ARG A 37 3.95 -8.43 15.86
CA ARG A 37 2.60 -7.84 15.74
C ARG A 37 1.49 -8.72 16.32
N PRO A 38 1.63 -9.28 17.54
CA PRO A 38 0.71 -10.29 18.07
C PRO A 38 -0.76 -9.84 18.14
N SER A 39 -1.01 -8.54 18.36
CA SER A 39 -2.36 -7.96 18.43
C SER A 39 -2.90 -7.43 17.10
N LEU A 40 -2.04 -7.28 16.08
CA LEU A 40 -2.39 -6.66 14.80
C LEU A 40 -2.26 -7.61 13.61
N GLN A 41 -1.64 -8.78 13.80
CA GLN A 41 -1.39 -9.74 12.72
C GLN A 41 -2.67 -10.21 12.05
N VAL A 42 -2.62 -10.30 10.73
CA VAL A 42 -3.64 -10.98 9.93
C VAL A 42 -3.25 -12.45 9.76
N PRO A 43 -4.11 -13.40 10.17
CA PRO A 43 -3.90 -14.82 9.94
C PRO A 43 -3.61 -15.14 8.48
N GLN A 44 -2.60 -15.96 8.24
CA GLN A 44 -2.05 -16.26 6.91
C GLN A 44 -3.10 -16.80 5.93
N ASP A 45 -4.05 -17.59 6.43
CA ASP A 45 -5.17 -18.19 5.69
C ASP A 45 -6.24 -17.18 5.24
N ARG A 46 -6.26 -15.98 5.84
CA ARG A 46 -7.18 -14.89 5.46
C ARG A 46 -6.56 -13.89 4.49
N VAL A 47 -5.24 -13.96 4.24
CA VAL A 47 -4.53 -13.03 3.37
C VAL A 47 -4.92 -13.24 1.91
N LEU A 48 -5.20 -12.14 1.20
CA LEU A 48 -5.44 -12.17 -0.25
C LEU A 48 -4.10 -12.18 -0.98
N LYS A 49 -3.60 -13.37 -1.34
CA LYS A 49 -2.24 -13.53 -1.92
C LYS A 49 -2.06 -12.73 -3.21
N VAL A 50 -1.00 -11.94 -3.25
CA VAL A 50 -0.52 -11.23 -4.45
C VAL A 50 0.54 -12.06 -5.16
N ASP A 51 1.50 -12.58 -4.40
CA ASP A 51 2.52 -13.52 -4.86
C ASP A 51 2.89 -14.50 -3.73
N ASP A 52 4.03 -15.19 -3.86
CA ASP A 52 4.54 -16.16 -2.88
C ASP A 52 5.09 -15.53 -1.59
N THR A 53 5.08 -14.21 -1.46
CA THR A 53 5.69 -13.47 -0.33
C THR A 53 4.77 -12.40 0.25
N LEU A 54 3.97 -11.74 -0.60
CA LEU A 54 3.12 -10.61 -0.28
C LEU A 54 1.65 -10.92 -0.54
N GLY A 55 0.78 -10.34 0.27
CA GLY A 55 -0.66 -10.42 0.08
C GLY A 55 -1.40 -9.26 0.73
N MET A 56 -2.62 -8.99 0.30
CA MET A 56 -3.40 -7.86 0.79
C MET A 56 -4.24 -8.21 2.01
N HIS A 57 -4.61 -7.19 2.78
CA HIS A 57 -5.62 -7.33 3.83
C HIS A 57 -6.91 -7.98 3.30
N PRO A 58 -7.62 -8.82 4.08
CA PRO A 58 -8.91 -9.40 3.68
C PRO A 58 -9.95 -8.36 3.22
N ALA A 59 -9.90 -7.15 3.78
CA ALA A 59 -10.79 -6.05 3.43
C ALA A 59 -10.47 -5.40 2.06
N MET A 60 -9.35 -5.75 1.44
CA MET A 60 -8.92 -5.20 0.15
C MET A 60 -9.40 -6.01 -1.06
N GLY A 61 -10.44 -6.84 -0.91
CA GLY A 61 -11.05 -7.62 -2.00
C GLY A 61 -11.25 -6.81 -3.30
N PRO A 62 -11.90 -5.63 -3.25
CA PRO A 62 -12.06 -4.79 -4.45
C PRO A 62 -10.74 -4.33 -5.09
N MET A 63 -9.70 -4.07 -4.29
CA MET A 63 -8.39 -3.69 -4.83
C MET A 63 -7.65 -4.90 -5.42
N LYS A 64 -7.87 -6.09 -4.85
CA LYS A 64 -7.34 -7.34 -5.40
C LYS A 64 -7.92 -7.64 -6.78
N GLU A 65 -9.20 -7.37 -6.99
CA GLU A 65 -9.83 -7.52 -8.31
C GLU A 65 -9.17 -6.62 -9.38
N ILE A 66 -8.86 -5.36 -9.04
CA ILE A 66 -8.18 -4.41 -9.95
C ILE A 66 -6.72 -4.82 -10.17
N TYR A 67 -6.06 -5.36 -9.15
CA TYR A 67 -4.72 -5.91 -9.29
C TYR A 67 -4.69 -7.11 -10.24
N ASP A 68 -5.63 -8.02 -10.08
CA ASP A 68 -5.73 -9.24 -10.90
C ASP A 68 -6.12 -8.94 -12.35
N SER A 69 -6.81 -7.82 -12.62
CA SER A 69 -7.06 -7.34 -13.98
C SER A 69 -5.83 -6.71 -14.64
N GLY A 70 -4.74 -6.47 -13.88
CA GLY A 70 -3.54 -5.81 -14.35
C GLY A 70 -3.63 -4.27 -14.37
N ASP A 71 -4.68 -3.70 -13.79
CA ASP A 71 -4.94 -2.26 -13.77
C ASP A 71 -4.40 -1.55 -12.52
N MET A 72 -3.74 -2.29 -11.62
CA MET A 72 -3.10 -1.74 -10.42
C MET A 72 -1.64 -2.19 -10.32
N ALA A 73 -0.77 -1.24 -9.96
CA ALA A 73 0.62 -1.51 -9.59
C ALA A 73 0.84 -1.15 -8.11
N ILE A 74 1.67 -1.95 -7.44
CA ILE A 74 2.10 -1.71 -6.07
C ILE A 74 3.58 -1.34 -6.10
N ILE A 75 3.94 -0.24 -5.45
CA ILE A 75 5.32 0.26 -5.43
C ILE A 75 5.79 0.38 -3.97
N HIS A 76 6.83 -0.37 -3.62
CA HIS A 76 7.45 -0.34 -2.29
C HIS A 76 8.67 0.57 -2.22
N GLY A 77 9.06 0.90 -0.99
CA GLY A 77 10.28 1.68 -0.74
C GLY A 77 10.18 3.15 -1.17
N ILE A 78 8.96 3.67 -1.30
CA ILE A 78 8.75 5.08 -1.61
C ILE A 78 9.15 5.94 -0.41
N GLY A 79 10.08 6.86 -0.62
CA GLY A 79 10.64 7.72 0.39
C GLY A 79 11.63 8.70 -0.22
N TYR A 80 12.21 9.56 0.61
CA TYR A 80 13.30 10.46 0.23
C TYR A 80 14.42 10.38 1.26
N ALA A 81 15.64 10.71 0.82
CA ALA A 81 16.83 10.62 1.66
C ALA A 81 16.69 11.50 2.92
N ASN A 82 17.13 10.97 4.06
CA ASN A 82 17.10 11.67 5.35
C ASN A 82 15.69 12.15 5.77
N SER A 83 14.64 11.37 5.46
CA SER A 83 13.27 11.72 5.84
C SER A 83 13.12 11.90 7.36
N PRO A 84 12.54 13.02 7.84
CA PRO A 84 12.25 13.22 9.25
C PRO A 84 11.12 12.28 9.69
N ARG A 85 11.00 12.06 11.01
CA ARG A 85 9.88 11.29 11.59
C ARG A 85 8.59 12.10 11.77
N SER A 86 8.54 13.34 11.27
CA SER A 86 7.37 14.21 11.35
C SER A 86 6.47 13.99 10.13
N HIS A 87 5.23 13.56 10.38
CA HIS A 87 4.20 13.46 9.35
C HIS A 87 3.97 14.81 8.67
N PHE A 88 3.80 15.88 9.44
CA PHE A 88 3.52 17.22 8.92
C PHE A 88 4.65 17.76 8.03
N ARG A 89 5.90 17.63 8.48
CA ARG A 89 7.04 18.10 7.69
C ARG A 89 7.24 17.25 6.43
N SER A 90 6.98 15.95 6.50
CA SER A 90 7.14 15.08 5.33
C SER A 90 6.07 15.36 4.26
N MET A 91 4.82 15.60 4.66
CA MET A 91 3.76 16.01 3.73
C MET A 91 4.08 17.34 3.05
N ASP A 92 4.58 18.32 3.79
CA ASP A 92 4.99 19.62 3.24
C ASP A 92 6.08 19.47 2.16
N ILE A 93 7.07 18.61 2.38
CA ILE A 93 8.12 18.29 1.39
C ILE A 93 7.52 17.60 0.15
N TRP A 94 6.70 16.56 0.33
CA TRP A 94 6.08 15.81 -0.78
C TRP A 94 5.12 16.65 -1.64
N HIS A 95 4.51 17.70 -1.07
CA HIS A 95 3.54 18.54 -1.78
C HIS A 95 4.13 19.75 -2.49
N THR A 96 5.38 20.12 -2.17
CA THR A 96 6.04 21.33 -2.70
C THR A 96 7.12 21.03 -3.72
N CYS A 97 7.43 19.75 -3.97
CA CYS A 97 8.40 19.27 -4.95
C CYS A 97 7.72 18.68 -6.19
#